data_AF-A0A7W2SAE0-F1
#
_entry.id   AF-A0A7W2SAE0-F1
#
_cell.length_a   1.000
_cell.length_b   1.000
_cell.length_c   1.000
_cell.angle_alpha   90.00
_cell.angle_beta   90.00
_cell.angle_gamma   90.00
#
_symmetry.space_group_name_H-M   'P 1'
#
loop_
_entity.id
_entity.type
_entity.pdbx_description
1 polymer ?
#
loop_
_entity_poly.entity_id
_entity_poly.type
_entity_poly.pdbx_seq_one_letter_code
_entity_poly.pdbx_strand_id
1 'polypeptide(L)'
;MKKLILAFAVLALTSTAAFGQEDETELMAAPSEYVVSLLAECKNDAVEDEITTSDMNSYLLNCINDELEASYYMAIKVLPEEN
;
A
#
# COMPACT_ATOMS: atom_id res chain seq x y z
N MET A 1 -15.84 -37.18 53.68
CA MET A 1 -16.64 -35.93 53.65
C MET A 1 -15.73 -34.74 53.93
N LYS A 2 -15.29 -34.03 52.89
CA LYS A 2 -14.79 -32.66 52.99
C LYS A 2 -15.12 -31.99 51.67
N LYS A 3 -16.06 -31.04 51.72
CA LYS A 3 -16.57 -30.31 50.56
C LYS A 3 -15.44 -29.42 50.02
N LEU A 4 -14.88 -29.75 48.87
CA LEU A 4 -14.04 -28.81 48.14
C LEU A 4 -14.96 -28.00 47.24
N ILE A 5 -15.15 -26.76 47.67
CA ILE A 5 -16.03 -25.77 47.08
C ILE A 5 -15.47 -25.41 45.70
N LEU A 6 -16.22 -25.78 44.67
CA LEU A 6 -16.16 -25.20 43.34
C LEU A 6 -16.49 -23.71 43.47
N ALA A 7 -15.52 -22.84 43.23
CA ALA A 7 -15.69 -21.53 42.62
C ALA A 7 -14.36 -20.78 42.66
N PHE A 8 -13.73 -20.59 41.51
CA PHE A 8 -12.90 -19.39 41.31
C PHE A 8 -13.09 -18.88 39.88
N ALA A 9 -13.86 -17.80 39.83
CA ALA A 9 -13.94 -16.75 38.83
C ALA A 9 -13.54 -17.09 37.38
N VAL A 10 -14.56 -17.09 36.52
CA VAL A 10 -14.40 -16.78 35.10
C VAL A 10 -13.72 -15.42 35.01
N LEU A 11 -12.43 -15.38 34.68
CA LEU A 11 -11.82 -14.16 34.16
C LEU A 11 -12.53 -13.86 32.85
N ALA A 12 -13.49 -12.95 32.89
CA ALA A 12 -13.92 -12.25 31.69
C ALA A 12 -12.67 -11.54 31.17
N LEU A 13 -12.05 -12.10 30.12
CA LEU A 13 -11.15 -11.35 29.26
C LEU A 13 -11.98 -10.20 28.69
N THR A 14 -11.93 -9.06 29.38
CA THR A 14 -12.28 -7.80 28.78
C THR A 14 -11.15 -7.52 27.80
N SER A 15 -11.29 -8.10 26.60
CA SER A 15 -10.59 -7.65 25.43
C SER A 15 -10.96 -6.17 25.30
N THR A 16 -10.13 -5.30 25.85
CA THR A 16 -10.11 -3.91 25.44
C THR A 16 -9.84 -3.98 23.96
N ALA A 17 -10.89 -3.78 23.15
CA ALA A 17 -10.73 -3.32 21.80
C ALA A 17 -9.92 -2.02 21.93
N ALA A 18 -8.60 -2.16 21.86
CA ALA A 18 -7.72 -1.09 21.48
C ALA A 18 -8.14 -0.81 20.04
N PHE A 19 -9.15 0.07 19.91
CA PHE A 19 -9.44 0.71 18.66
C PHE A 19 -8.12 1.34 18.24
N GLY A 20 -7.44 0.68 17.30
CA GLY A 20 -6.34 1.27 16.58
C GLY A 20 -6.90 2.57 16.04
N GLN A 21 -6.34 3.67 16.51
CA GLN A 21 -6.43 4.91 15.79
C GLN A 21 -5.67 4.61 14.50
N GLU A 22 -6.39 4.25 13.44
CA GLU A 22 -5.89 4.34 12.07
C GLU A 22 -5.67 5.83 11.84
N ASP A 23 -4.54 6.31 12.37
CA ASP A 23 -4.00 7.60 12.01
C ASP A 23 -3.59 7.41 10.55
N GLU A 24 -4.50 7.77 9.64
CA GLU A 24 -4.27 7.80 8.20
C GLU A 24 -2.97 8.58 8.01
N THR A 25 -1.88 7.83 7.86
CA THR A 25 -0.56 8.43 7.81
C THR A 25 -0.54 9.25 6.53
N GLU A 26 -0.49 10.57 6.66
CA GLU A 26 -0.57 11.45 5.49
C GLU A 26 0.60 11.13 4.56
N LEU A 27 0.29 10.48 3.43
CA LEU A 27 1.32 10.03 2.49
C LEU A 27 2.05 11.25 1.91
N MET A 28 3.36 11.15 1.77
CA MET A 28 4.14 12.23 1.17
C MET A 28 4.22 12.04 -0.35
N ALA A 29 4.54 13.11 -1.06
CA ALA A 29 4.94 13.01 -2.45
C ALA A 29 6.30 12.31 -2.56
N ALA A 30 6.44 11.42 -3.55
CA ALA A 30 7.71 10.80 -3.86
C ALA A 30 8.73 11.80 -4.44
N PRO A 31 10.04 11.57 -4.24
CA PRO A 31 11.07 12.31 -4.95
C PRO A 31 10.92 12.18 -6.47
N SER A 32 11.08 13.29 -7.20
CA SER A 32 10.89 13.29 -8.68
C SER A 32 11.80 12.29 -9.39
N GLU A 33 13.04 12.13 -8.93
CA GLU A 33 14.00 11.17 -9.50
C GLU A 33 13.52 9.73 -9.36
N TYR A 34 12.84 9.41 -8.25
CA TYR A 34 12.26 8.09 -8.02
C TYR A 34 11.09 7.83 -8.97
N VAL A 35 10.19 8.80 -9.14
CA VAL A 35 9.06 8.67 -10.09
C VAL A 35 9.57 8.48 -11.52
N VAL A 36 10.66 9.16 -11.90
CA VAL A 36 11.30 8.99 -13.22
C VAL A 36 11.97 7.62 -13.34
N SER A 37 12.59 7.08 -12.29
CA SER A 37 13.13 5.72 -12.34
C SER A 37 12.05 4.67 -12.53
N LEU A 38 10.90 4.83 -11.86
CA LEU A 38 9.73 3.95 -12.04
C LEU A 38 9.18 4.02 -13.47
N LEU A 39 9.19 5.19 -14.11
CA LEU A 39 8.78 5.30 -15.52
C LEU A 39 9.65 4.42 -16.43
N ALA A 40 10.97 4.37 -16.21
CA ALA A 40 11.86 3.55 -17.01
C ALA A 40 11.64 2.05 -16.79
N GLU A 41 11.40 1.64 -15.54
CA GLU A 41 11.08 0.26 -15.17
C GLU A 41 9.75 -0.19 -15.79
N CYS A 42 8.67 0.56 -15.55
CA CYS A 42 7.35 0.28 -16.10
C CYS A 42 7.33 0.27 -17.65
N LYS A 43 8.21 1.02 -18.31
CA LYS A 43 8.36 0.95 -19.78
C LYS A 43 8.96 -0.37 -20.24
N ASN A 44 9.91 -0.92 -19.51
CA ASN A 44 10.48 -2.23 -19.85
C ASN A 44 9.41 -3.31 -19.65
N ASP A 45 8.69 -3.27 -18.54
CA ASP A 45 7.60 -4.22 -18.25
C ASP A 45 6.50 -4.13 -19.31
N ALA A 46 6.13 -2.91 -19.74
CA ALA A 46 5.16 -2.71 -20.82
C ALA A 46 5.60 -3.36 -22.15
N VAL A 47 6.91 -3.43 -22.43
CA VAL A 47 7.43 -4.13 -23.61
C VAL A 47 7.35 -5.63 -23.42
N GLU A 48 7.70 -6.14 -22.25
CA GLU A 48 7.62 -7.58 -21.93
C GLU A 48 6.16 -8.08 -21.96
N ASP A 49 5.22 -7.26 -21.52
CA ASP A 49 3.78 -7.51 -21.52
C ASP A 49 3.09 -7.25 -22.87
N GLU A 50 3.86 -6.85 -23.89
CA GLU A 50 3.37 -6.52 -25.24
C GLU A 50 2.25 -5.46 -25.25
N ILE A 51 2.33 -4.47 -24.35
CA ILE A 51 1.34 -3.41 -24.23
C ILE A 51 1.29 -2.56 -25.51
N THR A 52 0.08 -2.34 -26.01
CA THR A 52 -0.13 -1.57 -27.23
C THR A 52 0.13 -0.08 -27.01
N THR A 53 0.47 0.65 -28.08
CA THR A 53 0.67 2.11 -27.99
C THR A 53 -0.57 2.86 -27.52
N SER A 54 -1.79 2.38 -27.83
CA SER A 54 -3.03 3.01 -27.37
C SER A 54 -3.25 2.86 -25.86
N ASP A 55 -2.70 1.80 -25.26
CA ASP A 55 -2.88 1.50 -23.84
C ASP A 55 -1.69 1.94 -22.98
N MET A 56 -0.55 2.24 -23.62
CA MET A 56 0.73 2.55 -22.97
C MET A 56 0.61 3.60 -21.85
N ASN A 57 -0.04 4.73 -22.10
CA ASN A 57 -0.12 5.78 -21.07
C ASN A 57 -0.91 5.33 -19.83
N SER A 58 -2.00 4.58 -20.03
CA SER A 58 -2.82 4.06 -18.93
C SER A 58 -2.06 2.99 -18.15
N TYR A 59 -1.36 2.10 -18.86
CA TYR A 59 -0.51 1.09 -18.24
C TYR A 59 0.58 1.72 -17.38
N LEU A 60 1.34 2.66 -17.94
CA LEU A 60 2.44 3.32 -17.23
C LEU A 60 1.95 4.06 -15.99
N LEU A 61 0.79 4.72 -16.06
CA LEU A 61 0.23 5.44 -14.92
C LEU A 61 -0.18 4.49 -13.79
N ASN A 62 -0.75 3.33 -14.14
CA ASN A 62 -1.14 2.32 -13.16
C ASN A 62 0.11 1.68 -12.53
N CYS A 63 1.05 1.21 -13.35
CA CYS A 63 2.29 0.60 -12.88
C CYS A 63 3.06 1.52 -11.91
N ILE A 64 3.25 2.80 -12.26
CA ILE A 64 3.92 3.75 -11.37
C ILE A 64 3.13 3.94 -10.07
N ASN A 65 1.80 4.02 -10.13
CA ASN A 65 0.98 4.21 -8.93
C ASN A 65 0.97 2.98 -8.02
N ASP A 66 1.03 1.77 -8.57
CA ASP A 66 1.14 0.53 -7.79
C ASP A 66 2.47 0.50 -7.01
N GLU A 67 3.58 0.90 -7.66
CA GLU A 67 4.89 1.01 -7.01
C GLU A 67 4.97 2.13 -5.95
N LEU A 68 4.30 3.27 -6.21
CA LEU A 68 4.18 4.36 -5.24
C LEU A 68 3.36 3.94 -4.02
N GLU A 69 2.25 3.22 -4.22
CA GLU A 69 1.41 2.70 -3.14
C GLU A 69 2.19 1.69 -2.29
N ALA A 70 2.89 0.74 -2.92
CA ALA A 70 3.74 -0.23 -2.23
C ALA A 70 4.87 0.45 -1.41
N SER A 71 5.26 1.65 -1.83
CA SER A 71 6.28 2.48 -1.18
C SER A 71 5.72 3.53 -0.20
N TYR A 72 4.41 3.54 0.06
CA TYR A 72 3.73 4.52 0.92
C TYR A 72 3.88 5.99 0.45
N TYR A 73 3.79 6.21 -0.87
CA TYR A 73 3.75 7.54 -1.48
C TYR A 73 2.38 7.86 -2.08
N MET A 74 2.11 9.15 -2.27
CA MET A 74 0.93 9.62 -3.00
C MET A 74 0.97 9.19 -4.47
N ALA A 75 -0.18 8.77 -4.99
CA ALA A 75 -0.38 8.52 -6.42
C ALA A 75 -0.24 9.79 -7.26
N ILE A 76 0.25 9.63 -8.48
CA ILE A 76 0.34 10.67 -9.51
C ILE A 76 -0.85 10.60 -10.47
N LYS A 77 -1.16 11.73 -11.11
CA LYS A 77 -2.27 11.85 -12.09
C LYS A 77 -1.80 12.01 -13.53
N VAL A 78 -0.52 12.28 -13.71
CA VAL A 78 0.12 12.55 -14.99
C VAL A 78 1.48 11.85 -14.98
N LEU A 79 1.89 11.31 -16.13
CA LEU A 79 3.21 10.71 -16.27
C LEU A 79 4.31 11.78 -16.12
N PRO A 80 5.47 11.42 -15.54
CA PRO A 80 6.61 12.34 -15.48
C PRO A 80 7.18 12.58 -16.89
N GLU A 81 7.77 13.75 -17.11
CA GLU A 81 8.53 14.02 -18.33
C GLU A 81 9.86 13.26 -18.30
N GLU A 82 10.30 12.75 -19.46
CA GLU A 82 11.64 12.19 -19.60
C GLU A 82 12.65 13.35 -19.69
N ASN A 83 13.60 13.40 -18.75
CA ASN A 83 14.71 14.34 -18.78
C ASN A 83 15.79 13.93 -19.78
#